data_AF-A0A960Y8T8-F1
#
_entry.id   AF-A0A960Y8T8-F1
#
_cell.length_a   1.000
_cell.length_b   1.000
_cell.length_c   1.000
_cell.angle_alpha   90.00
_cell.angle_beta   90.00
_cell.angle_gamma   90.00
#
_symmetry.space_group_name_H-M   'P 1'
#
loop_
_entity.id
_entity.type
_entity.pdbx_description
1 polymer ?
#
loop_
_entity_poly.entity_id
_entity_poly.type
_entity_poly.pdbx_seq_one_letter_code
_entity_poly.pdbx_strand_id
1 'polypeptide(L)'
;MTPRPNLPWSLLLLLVALCLGGALACGGDDDDDDASDDDASIADDDDDDDALDDDDDTSDDDAADDDTIDDDTADDDIDDALAKELEERAATFNEWYNDIHRSPYGGMGYAIFATPELKKEEIVRFSFGDSTIWTGTYATAEAFRYAVTGDADAKASAIAAIHTLDTHLKVTQVPGFIARFAGPDEAPWNNGYTTHDRYVKGTGDWEGSFWINNTSRDQYTGWFMGMATAYDLVDDEDLRELIREDVKLVIDKVVADDFTIIGEDDKPTDAGPKALSTFRLTWLLIAAHVLDDSYYWDLYESTFEDDKDGFALSNFSWFNKYDEYYGFNLSHENFYSLFRLETNAERRQFYLDAFNQQIRKLVVNTHNVFFDAIYLANCERAGGCDGYDETLDDMRVQIADFQDPPVVEKYLEVPEWPLDPISVFLSDLIDEWGIRELVDIEYQTKDARPVKWRCPRSFMWQKTPYTLNCDEGDGTEVYPGIDYMVAYWMMRYYDFISPGNPNDIYWPEQDDARR
;
A
#
# COMPACT_ATOMS: atom_id res chain seq x y z
N MET A 1 -11.90 18.14 -43.68
CA MET A 1 -13.07 18.00 -42.79
C MET A 1 -13.82 16.76 -43.20
N THR A 2 -13.33 15.60 -42.76
CA THR A 2 -14.10 14.36 -42.73
C THR A 2 -15.19 14.48 -41.67
N PRO A 3 -16.38 13.88 -41.86
CA PRO A 3 -17.45 13.98 -40.88
C PRO A 3 -17.06 13.19 -39.63
N ARG A 4 -17.15 13.83 -38.46
CA ARG A 4 -17.00 13.16 -37.15
C ARG A 4 -18.03 12.02 -37.05
N PRO A 5 -17.64 10.81 -36.61
CA PRO A 5 -18.62 9.79 -36.30
C PRO A 5 -19.45 10.26 -35.11
N ASN A 6 -20.77 10.34 -35.28
CA ASN A 6 -21.69 10.53 -34.16
C ASN A 6 -21.68 9.26 -33.31
N LEU A 7 -20.76 9.16 -32.34
CA LEU A 7 -20.89 8.20 -31.26
C LEU A 7 -22.16 8.58 -30.46
N PRO A 8 -23.05 7.62 -30.15
CA PRO A 8 -24.33 7.94 -29.52
C PRO A 8 -24.11 8.40 -28.07
N TRP A 9 -24.84 9.43 -27.64
CA TRP A 9 -24.87 9.96 -26.26
C TRP A 9 -25.07 8.89 -25.18
N SER A 10 -25.67 7.75 -25.52
CA SER A 10 -25.80 6.60 -24.63
C SER A 10 -24.47 5.93 -24.29
N LEU A 11 -23.48 5.98 -25.19
CA LEU A 11 -22.14 5.45 -24.93
C LEU A 11 -21.34 6.39 -24.01
N LEU A 12 -21.51 7.70 -24.19
CA LEU A 12 -20.96 8.73 -23.28
C LEU A 12 -21.52 8.56 -21.86
N LEU A 13 -22.84 8.43 -21.71
CA LEU A 13 -23.45 8.21 -20.41
C LEU A 13 -23.00 6.89 -19.77
N LEU A 14 -22.72 5.86 -20.58
CA LEU A 14 -22.23 4.59 -20.06
C LEU A 14 -20.76 4.69 -19.62
N LEU A 15 -19.90 5.34 -20.41
CA LEU A 15 -18.49 5.58 -20.06
C LEU A 15 -18.38 6.47 -18.82
N VAL A 16 -19.10 7.59 -18.79
CA VAL A 16 -19.14 8.49 -17.63
C VAL A 16 -19.73 7.77 -16.41
N ALA A 17 -20.79 6.96 -16.55
CA ALA A 17 -21.32 6.19 -15.43
C ALA A 17 -20.39 5.08 -14.94
N LEU A 18 -19.54 4.53 -15.81
CA LEU A 18 -18.55 3.53 -15.43
C LEU A 18 -17.29 4.16 -14.80
N CYS A 19 -16.82 5.31 -15.31
CA CYS A 19 -15.75 6.10 -14.69
C CYS A 19 -16.20 6.67 -13.33
N LEU A 20 -17.39 7.28 -13.27
CA LEU A 20 -17.98 7.74 -12.00
C LEU A 20 -18.35 6.57 -11.07
N GLY A 21 -18.61 5.38 -11.62
CA GLY A 21 -18.80 4.17 -10.82
C GLY A 21 -17.50 3.69 -10.15
N GLY A 22 -16.36 3.87 -10.81
CA GLY A 22 -15.02 3.71 -10.24
C GLY A 22 -14.72 4.79 -9.18
N ALA A 23 -14.96 6.06 -9.49
CA ALA A 23 -14.78 7.19 -8.57
C ALA A 23 -15.76 7.21 -7.38
N LEU A 24 -16.89 6.49 -7.44
CA LEU A 24 -17.75 6.24 -6.27
C LEU A 24 -17.21 5.09 -5.41
N ALA A 25 -16.43 4.18 -6.00
CA ALA A 25 -15.80 3.04 -5.34
C ALA A 25 -14.42 3.37 -4.74
N CYS A 26 -13.72 4.38 -5.26
CA CYS A 26 -12.45 4.87 -4.74
C CYS A 26 -12.63 6.31 -4.23
N GLY A 27 -12.09 6.64 -3.05
CA GLY A 27 -12.21 7.98 -2.49
C GLY A 27 -11.12 8.87 -3.06
N GLY A 28 -11.27 9.34 -4.31
CA GLY A 28 -10.27 10.18 -4.97
C GLY A 28 -10.01 11.48 -4.21
N ASP A 29 -8.79 11.61 -3.68
CA ASP A 29 -8.18 12.86 -3.27
C ASP A 29 -6.94 13.05 -4.16
N ASP A 30 -7.10 13.81 -5.25
CA ASP A 30 -5.99 14.29 -6.06
C ASP A 30 -5.30 15.43 -5.30
N ASP A 31 -4.37 15.10 -4.42
CA ASP A 31 -3.47 16.07 -3.77
C ASP A 31 -2.00 15.75 -4.18
N ASP A 32 -1.74 15.64 -5.49
CA ASP A 32 -0.39 15.73 -6.05
C ASP A 32 -0.09 17.24 -6.29
N ASP A 33 0.44 17.92 -5.26
CA ASP A 33 0.80 19.35 -5.27
C ASP A 33 2.15 19.59 -6.00
N ASP A 34 2.16 19.51 -7.33
CA ASP A 34 3.32 19.86 -8.16
C ASP A 34 3.33 21.34 -8.52
N ALA A 35 4.06 22.13 -7.73
CA ALA A 35 4.37 23.53 -8.04
C ALA A 35 5.75 23.62 -8.72
N SER A 36 5.79 23.51 -10.05
CA SER A 36 6.98 23.80 -10.85
C SER A 36 7.20 25.31 -10.99
N ASP A 37 8.36 25.82 -10.59
CA ASP A 37 8.82 27.17 -10.96
C ASP A 37 10.16 27.08 -11.74
N ASP A 38 10.16 27.71 -12.90
CA ASP A 38 11.26 27.88 -13.85
C ASP A 38 12.44 28.67 -13.25
N ASP A 39 13.70 28.28 -13.50
CA ASP A 39 14.63 29.03 -14.38
C ASP A 39 16.11 28.56 -14.32
N ALA A 40 16.71 28.63 -15.52
CA ALA A 40 18.09 29.03 -15.84
C ALA A 40 19.29 28.09 -15.55
N SER A 41 19.66 27.39 -16.63
CA SER A 41 20.96 26.80 -16.96
C SER A 41 22.20 27.65 -16.61
N ILE A 42 23.22 27.00 -16.04
CA ILE A 42 24.63 27.40 -16.17
C ILE A 42 25.43 26.13 -16.49
N ALA A 43 26.11 26.18 -17.65
CA ALA A 43 27.11 25.22 -18.08
C ALA A 43 28.44 25.51 -17.40
N ASP A 44 29.22 24.48 -17.09
CA ASP A 44 30.68 24.54 -17.07
C ASP A 44 31.26 23.16 -17.45
N ASP A 45 32.25 23.22 -18.32
CA ASP A 45 32.96 22.15 -19.02
C ASP A 45 34.17 21.58 -18.21
N ASP A 46 34.78 20.55 -18.80
CA ASP A 46 36.16 20.03 -18.63
C ASP A 46 36.40 19.10 -17.41
N ASP A 47 37.11 17.97 -17.45
CA ASP A 47 37.91 17.23 -18.44
C ASP A 47 38.18 15.87 -17.73
N ASP A 48 38.03 14.72 -18.39
CA ASP A 48 38.61 13.46 -17.89
C ASP A 48 39.32 12.74 -19.06
N ASP A 49 40.65 12.73 -18.96
CA ASP A 49 41.58 12.00 -19.81
C ASP A 49 41.98 10.69 -19.11
N ASP A 50 42.36 9.75 -19.97
CA ASP A 50 43.21 8.58 -19.75
C ASP A 50 42.54 7.23 -19.40
N ALA A 51 42.41 6.49 -20.50
CA ALA A 51 42.17 5.08 -20.63
C ALA A 51 43.46 4.24 -20.48
N LEU A 52 43.24 2.91 -20.46
CA LEU A 52 44.16 1.82 -20.81
C LEU A 52 45.17 1.46 -19.69
N ASP A 53 45.54 0.21 -19.44
CA ASP A 53 45.56 -0.99 -20.29
C ASP A 53 45.93 -2.23 -19.42
N ASP A 54 45.80 -3.40 -20.04
CA ASP A 54 46.69 -4.58 -19.92
C ASP A 54 46.47 -5.68 -18.84
N ASP A 55 45.87 -6.76 -19.34
CA ASP A 55 46.53 -8.04 -19.71
C ASP A 55 46.83 -9.17 -18.70
N ASP A 56 46.34 -10.34 -19.15
CA ASP A 56 47.01 -11.64 -19.32
C ASP A 56 47.12 -12.67 -18.17
N ASP A 57 46.34 -13.73 -18.37
CA ASP A 57 46.74 -15.14 -18.57
C ASP A 57 47.73 -15.81 -17.61
N THR A 58 47.39 -17.02 -17.14
CA THR A 58 48.08 -18.28 -17.53
C THR A 58 47.53 -19.56 -16.87
N SER A 59 47.17 -20.52 -17.73
CA SER A 59 47.44 -21.98 -17.74
C SER A 59 46.95 -22.94 -16.64
N ASP A 60 45.99 -23.81 -17.01
CA ASP A 60 46.11 -25.28 -17.27
C ASP A 60 47.11 -26.14 -16.45
N ASP A 61 46.61 -27.16 -15.71
CA ASP A 61 46.65 -28.61 -16.08
C ASP A 61 46.39 -29.58 -14.88
N ASP A 62 45.41 -30.49 -15.10
CA ASP A 62 45.29 -31.92 -14.75
C ASP A 62 45.42 -32.50 -13.31
N ALA A 63 44.33 -33.15 -12.83
CA ALA A 63 44.18 -34.63 -12.71
C ALA A 63 43.35 -35.13 -11.49
N ALA A 64 42.22 -35.78 -11.79
CA ALA A 64 41.60 -36.99 -11.19
C ALA A 64 41.45 -37.17 -9.65
N ASP A 65 40.20 -37.18 -9.16
CA ASP A 65 39.52 -38.25 -8.38
C ASP A 65 38.09 -37.75 -8.06
N ASP A 66 37.04 -38.44 -8.50
CA ASP A 66 36.21 -39.35 -7.67
C ASP A 66 35.60 -38.69 -6.42
N ASP A 67 34.48 -38.01 -6.61
CA ASP A 67 33.23 -38.22 -5.88
C ASP A 67 32.20 -37.30 -6.54
N THR A 68 31.04 -37.84 -6.93
CA THR A 68 29.88 -37.02 -7.27
C THR A 68 29.42 -36.35 -5.99
N ILE A 69 30.02 -35.19 -5.70
CA ILE A 69 29.49 -34.19 -4.79
C ILE A 69 28.17 -33.76 -5.41
N ASP A 70 27.12 -34.07 -4.66
CA ASP A 70 25.80 -33.45 -4.73
C ASP A 70 26.02 -31.96 -4.46
N ASP A 71 26.30 -31.20 -5.51
CA ASP A 71 26.47 -29.73 -5.48
C ASP A 71 25.10 -29.08 -5.68
N ASP A 72 24.22 -29.30 -4.71
CA ASP A 72 23.03 -28.47 -4.49
C ASP A 72 23.37 -27.28 -3.55
N THR A 73 24.63 -27.15 -3.10
CA THR A 73 25.06 -26.08 -2.18
C THR A 73 25.20 -24.71 -2.85
N ALA A 74 25.46 -24.67 -4.16
CA ALA A 74 25.63 -23.40 -4.86
C ALA A 74 24.31 -22.62 -5.05
N ASP A 75 23.17 -23.31 -5.15
CA ASP A 75 21.84 -22.68 -5.26
C ASP A 75 21.37 -22.16 -3.89
N ASP A 76 21.57 -22.97 -2.83
CA ASP A 76 21.29 -22.59 -1.43
C ASP A 76 22.10 -21.36 -0.99
N ASP A 77 23.38 -21.27 -1.38
CA ASP A 77 24.25 -20.13 -1.04
C ASP A 77 23.84 -18.81 -1.75
N ILE A 78 23.23 -18.90 -2.93
CA ILE A 78 22.74 -17.73 -3.69
C ILE A 78 21.43 -17.22 -3.08
N ASP A 79 20.53 -18.14 -2.72
CA ASP A 79 19.27 -17.79 -2.04
C ASP A 79 19.53 -17.17 -0.66
N ASP A 80 20.52 -17.65 0.09
CA ASP A 80 20.93 -17.07 1.38
C ASP A 80 21.56 -15.68 1.24
N ALA A 81 22.38 -15.46 0.21
CA ALA A 81 22.98 -14.16 -0.06
C ALA A 81 21.91 -13.11 -0.44
N LEU A 82 20.96 -13.50 -1.31
CA LEU A 82 19.85 -12.65 -1.70
C LEU A 82 18.93 -12.35 -0.51
N ALA A 83 18.56 -13.36 0.29
CA ALA A 83 17.73 -13.17 1.47
C ALA A 83 18.38 -12.19 2.48
N LYS A 84 19.71 -12.27 2.64
CA LYS A 84 20.46 -11.33 3.48
C LYS A 84 20.45 -9.91 2.92
N GLU A 85 20.65 -9.73 1.62
CA GLU A 85 20.59 -8.42 0.97
C GLU A 85 19.22 -7.77 1.15
N LEU A 86 18.14 -8.55 0.93
CA LEU A 86 16.77 -8.07 1.11
C LEU A 86 16.48 -7.67 2.57
N GLU A 87 16.98 -8.43 3.54
CA GLU A 87 16.83 -8.09 4.96
C GLU A 87 17.59 -6.81 5.34
N GLU A 88 18.82 -6.64 4.85
CA GLU A 88 19.61 -5.42 5.05
C GLU A 88 18.93 -4.19 4.42
N ARG A 89 18.33 -4.35 3.22
CA ARG A 89 17.52 -3.31 2.59
C ARG A 89 16.30 -2.95 3.44
N ALA A 90 15.58 -3.95 3.96
CA ALA A 90 14.42 -3.72 4.85
C ALA A 90 14.83 -2.97 6.14
N ALA A 91 15.96 -3.34 6.74
CA ALA A 91 16.50 -2.66 7.91
C ALA A 91 16.85 -1.20 7.61
N THR A 92 17.47 -0.93 6.45
CA THR A 92 17.84 0.42 6.04
C THR A 92 16.60 1.29 5.79
N PHE A 93 15.55 0.76 5.16
CA PHE A 93 14.27 1.46 5.05
C PHE A 93 13.66 1.78 6.42
N ASN A 94 13.69 0.83 7.35
CA ASN A 94 13.19 1.07 8.70
C ASN A 94 13.97 2.16 9.44
N GLU A 95 15.29 2.27 9.22
CA GLU A 95 16.10 3.36 9.76
C GLU A 95 15.66 4.72 9.19
N TRP A 96 15.48 4.82 7.86
CA TRP A 96 14.96 6.02 7.21
C TRP A 96 13.56 6.40 7.70
N TYR A 97 12.66 5.42 7.85
CA TYR A 97 11.33 5.65 8.40
C TYR A 97 11.40 6.31 9.78
N ASN A 98 12.18 5.72 10.69
CA ASN A 98 12.27 6.18 12.07
C ASN A 98 13.02 7.50 12.22
N ASP A 99 14.04 7.76 11.39
CA ASP A 99 14.83 8.98 11.49
C ASP A 99 14.18 10.19 10.80
N ILE A 100 13.51 9.96 9.67
CA ILE A 100 13.03 11.04 8.78
C ILE A 100 11.50 11.09 8.70
N HIS A 101 10.83 9.97 8.43
CA HIS A 101 9.41 9.97 8.02
C HIS A 101 8.41 9.89 9.17
N ARG A 102 8.88 9.66 10.39
CA ARG A 102 8.04 9.53 11.56
C ARG A 102 7.85 10.88 12.25
N SER A 103 6.61 11.37 12.31
CA SER A 103 6.29 12.61 13.04
C SER A 103 6.52 12.46 14.55
N PRO A 104 6.57 13.56 15.33
CA PRO A 104 6.70 13.48 16.77
C PRO A 104 5.54 12.74 17.45
N TYR A 105 4.38 12.65 16.78
CA TYR A 105 3.21 11.88 17.24
C TYR A 105 3.18 10.47 16.63
N GLY A 106 4.20 10.15 15.83
CA GLY A 106 4.49 8.86 15.22
C GLY A 106 3.84 8.63 13.86
N GLY A 107 2.99 9.55 13.39
CA GLY A 107 2.35 9.44 12.07
C GLY A 107 3.37 9.49 10.94
N MET A 108 3.19 8.65 9.93
CA MET A 108 4.03 8.64 8.73
C MET A 108 3.82 9.92 7.90
N GLY A 109 4.88 10.55 7.44
CA GLY A 109 4.85 11.58 6.40
C GLY A 109 6.01 11.52 5.42
N TYR A 110 5.80 12.06 4.23
CA TYR A 110 6.85 12.23 3.21
C TYR A 110 7.67 13.44 3.54
N ALA A 111 8.98 13.30 3.59
CA ALA A 111 9.87 14.40 3.94
C ALA A 111 10.32 15.14 2.68
N ILE A 112 10.18 16.46 2.71
CA ILE A 112 10.59 17.33 1.61
C ILE A 112 11.71 18.22 2.12
N PHE A 113 12.87 18.10 1.49
CA PHE A 113 14.10 18.77 1.86
C PHE A 113 14.27 20.07 1.08
N ALA A 114 15.07 21.01 1.60
CA ALA A 114 15.41 22.22 0.86
C ALA A 114 16.34 21.95 -0.33
N THR A 115 17.08 20.83 -0.29
CA THR A 115 18.16 20.50 -1.21
C THR A 115 18.26 18.98 -1.43
N PRO A 116 18.76 18.52 -2.60
CA PRO A 116 18.95 17.09 -2.87
C PRO A 116 20.07 16.43 -2.06
N GLU A 117 20.78 17.17 -1.21
CA GLU A 117 21.75 16.64 -0.25
C GLU A 117 21.10 15.95 0.97
N LEU A 118 19.77 16.03 1.11
CA LEU A 118 18.97 15.31 2.12
C LEU A 118 19.45 15.48 3.56
N LYS A 119 19.92 16.68 3.93
CA LYS A 119 20.31 16.95 5.32
C LYS A 119 19.07 17.11 6.19
N LYS A 120 18.96 16.32 7.26
CA LYS A 120 17.79 16.31 8.17
C LYS A 120 17.41 17.69 8.70
N GLU A 121 18.38 18.56 8.94
CA GLU A 121 18.17 19.93 9.43
C GLU A 121 17.57 20.87 8.38
N GLU A 122 17.55 20.43 7.12
CA GLU A 122 17.06 21.16 5.95
C GLU A 122 15.67 20.66 5.51
N ILE A 123 14.97 19.84 6.31
CA ILE A 123 13.57 19.46 6.02
C ILE A 123 12.67 20.70 6.11
N VAL A 124 11.98 21.01 5.02
CA VAL A 124 11.16 22.22 4.89
C VAL A 124 9.68 21.97 5.15
N ARG A 125 9.17 20.80 4.78
CA ARG A 125 7.78 20.41 5.00
C ARG A 125 7.65 18.90 4.99
N PHE A 126 6.44 18.46 5.28
CA PHE A 126 6.04 17.08 5.11
C PHE A 126 4.68 17.01 4.42
N SER A 127 4.43 15.91 3.72
CA SER A 127 3.09 15.57 3.22
C SER A 127 2.49 14.44 4.06
N PHE A 128 1.26 14.65 4.54
CA PHE A 128 0.58 13.80 5.53
C PHE A 128 -0.82 13.35 5.10
N GLY A 129 -1.23 13.63 3.86
CA GLY A 129 -2.61 13.46 3.39
C GLY A 129 -3.20 12.10 3.76
N ASP A 130 -2.39 11.04 3.70
CA ASP A 130 -2.83 9.66 3.95
C ASP A 130 -2.10 8.98 5.12
N SER A 131 -1.58 9.76 6.07
CA SER A 131 -0.73 9.24 7.16
C SER A 131 -1.33 8.05 7.90
N THR A 132 -2.64 8.05 8.17
CA THR A 132 -3.32 6.97 8.90
C THR A 132 -3.25 5.60 8.21
N ILE A 133 -3.55 5.50 6.91
CA ILE A 133 -3.49 4.22 6.19
C ILE A 133 -2.05 3.68 6.17
N TRP A 134 -1.09 4.57 5.94
CA TRP A 134 0.32 4.22 5.86
C TRP A 134 0.93 3.88 7.22
N THR A 135 0.48 4.52 8.29
CA THR A 135 0.87 4.15 9.65
C THR A 135 0.34 2.76 10.01
N GLY A 136 -0.88 2.41 9.59
CA GLY A 136 -1.42 1.06 9.74
C GLY A 136 -0.70 0.01 8.89
N THR A 137 -0.26 0.40 7.69
CA THR A 137 0.58 -0.44 6.83
C THR A 137 1.95 -0.69 7.45
N TYR A 138 2.58 0.34 8.03
CA TYR A 138 3.83 0.18 8.79
C TYR A 138 3.64 -0.70 10.03
N ALA A 139 2.54 -0.54 10.78
CA ALA A 139 2.21 -1.42 11.90
C ALA A 139 2.09 -2.88 11.46
N THR A 140 1.49 -3.12 10.29
CA THR A 140 1.39 -4.45 9.66
C THR A 140 2.77 -5.01 9.32
N ALA A 141 3.64 -4.21 8.69
CA ALA A 141 5.01 -4.62 8.35
C ALA A 141 5.83 -4.99 9.59
N GLU A 142 5.80 -4.16 10.63
CA GLU A 142 6.56 -4.41 11.87
C GLU A 142 5.97 -5.57 12.69
N ALA A 143 4.66 -5.80 12.62
CA ALA A 143 4.03 -6.97 13.21
C ALA A 143 4.48 -8.27 12.52
N PHE A 144 4.59 -8.29 11.18
CA PHE A 144 5.18 -9.41 10.46
C PHE A 144 6.66 -9.60 10.78
N ARG A 145 7.44 -8.51 10.77
CA ARG A 145 8.85 -8.55 11.18
C ARG A 145 9.00 -9.16 12.56
N TYR A 146 8.19 -8.74 13.53
CA TYR A 146 8.21 -9.29 14.88
C TYR A 146 7.88 -10.78 14.88
N ALA A 147 6.83 -11.20 14.18
CA ALA A 147 6.44 -12.61 14.10
C ALA A 147 7.53 -13.50 13.50
N VAL A 148 8.24 -13.01 12.48
CA VAL A 148 9.33 -13.75 11.81
C VAL A 148 10.60 -13.80 12.67
N THR A 149 10.98 -12.69 13.29
CA THR A 149 12.32 -12.51 13.88
C THR A 149 12.35 -12.64 15.40
N GLY A 150 11.22 -12.39 16.07
CA GLY A 150 11.16 -12.21 17.52
C GLY A 150 11.86 -10.95 18.03
N ASP A 151 12.25 -10.03 17.14
CA ASP A 151 13.01 -8.82 17.47
C ASP A 151 12.21 -7.87 18.37
N ALA A 152 12.79 -7.51 19.52
CA ALA A 152 12.16 -6.61 20.48
C ALA A 152 11.97 -5.20 19.92
N ASP A 153 12.85 -4.75 19.01
CA ASP A 153 12.72 -3.45 18.37
C ASP A 153 11.53 -3.44 17.39
N ALA A 154 11.31 -4.53 16.65
CA ALA A 154 10.14 -4.69 15.80
C ALA A 154 8.82 -4.68 16.59
N LYS A 155 8.80 -5.38 17.74
CA LYS A 155 7.66 -5.32 18.68
C LYS A 155 7.40 -3.89 19.17
N ALA A 156 8.45 -3.18 19.57
CA ALA A 156 8.33 -1.79 20.04
C ALA A 156 7.83 -0.84 18.94
N SER A 157 8.30 -1.01 17.70
CA SER A 157 7.81 -0.26 16.54
C SER A 157 6.33 -0.52 16.27
N ALA A 158 5.90 -1.79 16.26
CA ALA A 158 4.49 -2.14 16.05
C ALA A 158 3.60 -1.54 17.15
N ILE A 159 3.98 -1.68 18.42
CA ILE A 159 3.28 -1.06 19.57
C ILE A 159 3.18 0.47 19.38
N ALA A 160 4.29 1.11 19.00
CA ALA A 160 4.31 2.56 18.84
C ALA A 160 3.43 3.03 17.67
N ALA A 161 3.39 2.28 16.57
CA ALA A 161 2.51 2.59 15.43
C ALA A 161 1.03 2.46 15.82
N ILE A 162 0.65 1.46 16.61
CA ILE A 162 -0.72 1.32 17.14
C ILE A 162 -1.07 2.49 18.07
N HIS A 163 -0.17 2.93 18.95
CA HIS A 163 -0.39 4.13 19.76
C HIS A 163 -0.54 5.41 18.92
N THR A 164 0.10 5.49 17.76
CA THR A 164 -0.13 6.58 16.81
C THR A 164 -1.52 6.50 16.18
N LEU A 165 -1.99 5.31 15.80
CA LEU A 165 -3.36 5.12 15.29
C LEU A 165 -4.43 5.44 16.34
N ASP A 166 -4.16 5.12 17.61
CA ASP A 166 -4.96 5.57 18.76
C ASP A 166 -4.94 7.09 18.90
N THR A 167 -3.78 7.73 18.72
CA THR A 167 -3.65 9.19 18.71
C THR A 167 -4.49 9.82 17.60
N HIS A 168 -4.48 9.26 16.39
CA HIS A 168 -5.31 9.72 15.27
C HIS A 168 -6.82 9.60 15.58
N LEU A 169 -7.23 8.62 16.39
CA LEU A 169 -8.61 8.48 16.87
C LEU A 169 -8.95 9.51 17.97
N LYS A 170 -8.07 9.69 18.96
CA LYS A 170 -8.35 10.52 20.15
C LYS A 170 -8.20 12.02 19.92
N VAL A 171 -7.35 12.46 18.98
CA VAL A 171 -7.11 13.88 18.70
C VAL A 171 -8.36 14.61 18.20
N THR A 172 -9.25 13.89 17.50
CA THR A 172 -10.49 14.45 16.93
C THR A 172 -11.48 14.85 18.01
N GLN A 173 -11.42 14.19 19.18
CA GLN A 173 -12.42 14.30 20.25
C GLN A 173 -13.87 13.98 19.80
N VAL A 174 -14.02 13.34 18.63
CA VAL A 174 -15.28 12.87 18.07
C VAL A 174 -15.29 11.34 18.20
N PRO A 175 -16.15 10.75 19.05
CA PRO A 175 -16.15 9.31 19.29
C PRO A 175 -16.26 8.50 17.99
N GLY A 176 -15.24 7.67 17.71
CA GLY A 176 -15.18 6.76 16.56
C GLY A 176 -14.80 7.41 15.23
N PHE A 177 -14.46 8.69 15.21
CA PHE A 177 -13.95 9.38 14.02
C PHE A 177 -12.42 9.51 14.06
N ILE A 178 -11.77 9.03 13.00
CA ILE A 178 -10.30 8.94 12.91
C ILE A 178 -9.79 10.12 12.08
N ALA A 179 -8.74 10.82 12.54
CA ALA A 179 -8.05 11.84 11.76
C ALA A 179 -7.20 11.23 10.63
N ARG A 180 -6.92 11.99 9.57
CA ARG A 180 -5.97 11.58 8.54
C ARG A 180 -4.52 11.63 9.00
N PHE A 181 -4.23 12.56 9.93
CA PHE A 181 -2.93 12.80 10.55
C PHE A 181 -3.11 13.59 11.85
N ALA A 182 -2.16 13.46 12.77
CA ALA A 182 -1.98 14.35 13.91
C ALA A 182 -0.51 14.70 14.14
N GLY A 183 -0.23 15.95 14.51
CA GLY A 183 1.13 16.41 14.77
C GLY A 183 1.19 17.74 15.53
N PRO A 184 2.40 18.22 15.88
CA PRO A 184 2.55 19.51 16.55
C PRO A 184 2.22 20.68 15.60
N ASP A 185 1.53 21.71 16.10
CA ASP A 185 1.20 22.94 15.35
C ASP A 185 2.40 23.90 15.30
N GLU A 186 3.50 23.44 14.70
CA GLU A 186 4.71 24.22 14.46
C GLU A 186 5.49 23.71 13.22
N ALA A 187 6.40 24.54 12.71
CA ALA A 187 7.26 24.15 11.60
C ALA A 187 8.26 23.05 12.02
N PRO A 188 8.62 22.12 11.11
CA PRO A 188 8.14 22.01 9.72
C PRO A 188 6.79 21.29 9.56
N TRP A 189 6.21 20.78 10.65
CA TRP A 189 5.05 19.87 10.63
C TRP A 189 3.76 20.51 10.12
N ASN A 190 3.51 21.78 10.40
CA ASN A 190 2.32 22.48 9.93
C ASN A 190 2.52 23.25 8.60
N ASN A 191 3.73 23.23 8.04
CA ASN A 191 4.03 23.93 6.79
C ASN A 191 3.20 23.35 5.64
N GLY A 192 2.56 24.22 4.85
CA GLY A 192 1.64 23.81 3.76
C GLY A 192 0.19 23.60 4.21
N TYR A 193 -0.07 23.28 5.48
CA TYR A 193 -1.42 22.91 5.94
C TYR A 193 -2.18 24.02 6.67
N THR A 194 -1.52 25.05 7.21
CA THR A 194 -2.19 26.08 8.03
C THR A 194 -3.34 26.84 7.35
N THR A 195 -3.40 26.82 6.02
CA THR A 195 -4.48 27.44 5.22
C THR A 195 -5.41 26.42 4.55
N HIS A 196 -5.14 25.13 4.71
CA HIS A 196 -5.96 24.05 4.16
C HIS A 196 -7.30 23.97 4.90
N ASP A 197 -8.39 23.71 4.19
CA ASP A 197 -9.73 23.56 4.77
C ASP A 197 -9.89 22.36 5.72
N ARG A 198 -9.10 21.30 5.53
CA ARG A 198 -9.02 20.11 6.38
C ARG A 198 -8.24 20.35 7.69
N TYR A 199 -7.59 21.50 7.84
CA TYR A 199 -6.75 21.80 8.98
C TYR A 199 -7.56 22.13 10.23
N VAL A 200 -7.39 21.34 11.30
CA VAL A 200 -8.07 21.55 12.58
C VAL A 200 -7.07 21.69 13.71
N LYS A 201 -7.21 22.76 14.51
CA LYS A 201 -6.39 22.95 15.71
C LYS A 201 -6.84 22.00 16.81
N GLY A 202 -5.87 21.33 17.44
CA GLY A 202 -6.10 20.58 18.66
C GLY A 202 -6.56 21.50 19.79
N THR A 203 -7.41 20.97 20.67
CA THR A 203 -7.97 21.70 21.81
C THR A 203 -7.87 20.87 23.08
N GLY A 204 -7.92 21.51 24.25
CA GLY A 204 -7.88 20.82 25.54
C GLY A 204 -6.54 20.14 25.78
N ASP A 205 -6.53 18.82 25.94
CA ASP A 205 -5.30 18.04 26.13
C ASP A 205 -4.42 18.02 24.86
N TRP A 206 -4.97 18.43 23.71
CA TRP A 206 -4.28 18.53 22.42
C TRP A 206 -3.88 19.96 22.05
N GLU A 207 -3.94 20.92 22.98
CA GLU A 207 -3.49 22.29 22.73
C GLU A 207 -2.02 22.33 22.26
N GLY A 208 -1.75 23.03 21.16
CA GLY A 208 -0.43 23.04 20.51
C GLY A 208 -0.23 21.94 19.45
N SER A 209 -1.27 21.14 19.18
CA SER A 209 -1.31 20.17 18.07
C SER A 209 -2.23 20.66 16.96
N PHE A 210 -2.14 20.00 15.81
CA PHE A 210 -3.16 20.03 14.77
C PHE A 210 -3.45 18.61 14.28
N TRP A 211 -4.58 18.45 13.62
CA TRP A 211 -4.94 17.23 12.93
C TRP A 211 -5.64 17.55 11.61
N ILE A 212 -5.63 16.59 10.70
CA ILE A 212 -6.23 16.72 9.37
C ILE A 212 -7.57 15.98 9.32
N ASN A 213 -8.63 16.71 8.98
CA ASN A 213 -10.01 16.23 8.85
C ASN A 213 -10.29 15.71 7.42
N ASN A 214 -11.58 15.50 7.10
CA ASN A 214 -12.07 14.96 5.84
C ASN A 214 -11.53 13.56 5.52
N THR A 215 -11.55 12.68 6.53
CA THR A 215 -11.09 11.30 6.43
C THR A 215 -11.95 10.48 5.48
N SER A 216 -11.32 9.76 4.57
CA SER A 216 -11.97 8.82 3.67
C SER A 216 -12.01 7.41 4.27
N ARG A 217 -12.76 6.51 3.61
CA ARG A 217 -12.75 5.07 3.93
C ARG A 217 -11.38 4.40 3.75
N ASP A 218 -10.45 5.07 3.08
CA ASP A 218 -9.11 4.54 2.78
C ASP A 218 -8.27 4.54 4.05
N GLN A 219 -8.29 5.64 4.81
CA GLN A 219 -7.65 5.69 6.13
C GLN A 219 -8.19 4.62 7.09
N TYR A 220 -9.49 4.35 7.06
CA TYR A 220 -10.10 3.28 7.85
C TYR A 220 -9.58 1.90 7.43
N THR A 221 -9.31 1.67 6.15
CA THR A 221 -8.81 0.39 5.64
C THR A 221 -7.44 0.04 6.24
N GLY A 222 -6.46 0.95 6.11
CA GLY A 222 -5.14 0.72 6.70
C GLY A 222 -5.18 0.71 8.24
N TRP A 223 -6.02 1.54 8.86
CA TRP A 223 -6.20 1.54 10.32
C TRP A 223 -6.69 0.18 10.81
N PHE A 224 -7.77 -0.36 10.22
CA PHE A 224 -8.30 -1.66 10.60
C PHE A 224 -7.32 -2.81 10.29
N MET A 225 -6.64 -2.78 9.15
CA MET A 225 -5.63 -3.80 8.80
C MET A 225 -4.47 -3.82 9.80
N GLY A 226 -3.94 -2.65 10.15
CA GLY A 226 -2.88 -2.50 11.14
C GLY A 226 -3.29 -2.98 12.54
N MET A 227 -4.46 -2.54 13.01
CA MET A 227 -5.04 -2.97 14.29
C MET A 227 -5.21 -4.49 14.35
N ALA A 228 -5.80 -5.09 13.31
CA ALA A 228 -6.07 -6.52 13.28
C ALA A 228 -4.78 -7.36 13.21
N THR A 229 -3.79 -6.93 12.42
CA THR A 229 -2.52 -7.66 12.29
C THR A 229 -1.69 -7.58 13.57
N ALA A 230 -1.60 -6.40 14.19
CA ALA A 230 -0.90 -6.24 15.46
C ALA A 230 -1.58 -7.02 16.60
N TYR A 231 -2.92 -7.04 16.65
CA TYR A 231 -3.67 -7.83 17.62
C TYR A 231 -3.29 -9.31 17.60
N ASP A 232 -3.13 -9.88 16.40
CA ASP A 232 -2.80 -11.30 16.23
C ASP A 232 -1.32 -11.60 16.51
N LEU A 233 -0.42 -10.78 15.97
CA LEU A 233 1.01 -11.11 15.91
C LEU A 233 1.83 -10.54 17.06
N VAL A 234 1.39 -9.45 17.69
CA VAL A 234 2.11 -8.83 18.81
C VAL A 234 1.59 -9.42 20.13
N ASP A 235 2.47 -10.11 20.85
CA ASP A 235 2.18 -10.75 22.13
C ASP A 235 2.25 -9.75 23.30
N ASP A 236 1.36 -8.74 23.27
CA ASP A 236 1.22 -7.73 24.32
C ASP A 236 -0.26 -7.54 24.68
N GLU A 237 -0.64 -7.89 25.92
CA GLU A 237 -2.06 -7.86 26.32
C GLU A 237 -2.56 -6.44 26.56
N ASP A 238 -1.71 -5.51 27.01
CA ASP A 238 -2.10 -4.11 27.21
C ASP A 238 -2.36 -3.46 25.83
N LEU A 239 -1.53 -3.79 24.83
CA LEU A 239 -1.78 -3.41 23.43
C LEU A 239 -3.08 -4.01 22.90
N ARG A 240 -3.33 -5.31 23.13
CA ARG A 240 -4.56 -5.97 22.67
C ARG A 240 -5.80 -5.36 23.29
N GLU A 241 -5.76 -4.98 24.57
CA GLU A 241 -6.88 -4.30 25.21
C GLU A 241 -7.12 -2.91 24.60
N LEU A 242 -6.07 -2.12 24.35
CA LEU A 242 -6.20 -0.85 23.63
C LEU A 242 -6.85 -1.06 22.25
N ILE A 243 -6.40 -2.06 21.49
CA ILE A 243 -6.98 -2.38 20.18
C ILE A 243 -8.46 -2.75 20.31
N ARG A 244 -8.86 -3.53 21.32
CA ARG A 244 -10.28 -3.85 21.56
C ARG A 244 -11.09 -2.60 21.84
N GLU A 245 -10.60 -1.71 22.71
CA GLU A 245 -11.29 -0.47 23.06
C GLU A 245 -11.49 0.42 21.83
N ASP A 246 -10.44 0.62 21.04
CA ASP A 246 -10.47 1.48 19.86
C ASP A 246 -11.31 0.88 18.73
N VAL A 247 -11.12 -0.41 18.40
CA VAL A 247 -11.91 -1.11 17.38
C VAL A 247 -13.38 -1.08 17.72
N LYS A 248 -13.73 -1.31 19.00
CA LYS A 248 -15.11 -1.20 19.48
C LYS A 248 -15.67 0.21 19.27
N LEU A 249 -14.92 1.24 19.66
CA LEU A 249 -15.35 2.63 19.54
C LEU A 249 -15.64 3.00 18.08
N VAL A 250 -14.75 2.60 17.17
CA VAL A 250 -14.86 2.90 15.73
C VAL A 250 -15.98 2.09 15.09
N ILE A 251 -16.05 0.77 15.33
CA ILE A 251 -17.07 -0.07 14.69
C ILE A 251 -18.49 0.31 15.14
N ASP A 252 -18.68 0.58 16.43
CA ASP A 252 -20.00 0.98 16.96
C ASP A 252 -20.46 2.30 16.33
N LYS A 253 -19.52 3.24 16.10
CA LYS A 253 -19.82 4.52 15.44
C LYS A 253 -20.21 4.32 13.98
N VAL A 254 -19.39 3.63 13.18
CA VAL A 254 -19.72 3.45 11.76
C VAL A 254 -21.01 2.64 11.59
N VAL A 255 -21.28 1.63 12.42
CA VAL A 255 -22.56 0.90 12.39
C VAL A 255 -23.74 1.80 12.72
N ALA A 256 -23.61 2.66 13.74
CA ALA A 256 -24.66 3.61 14.11
C ALA A 256 -24.99 4.63 13.00
N ASP A 257 -23.99 4.97 12.17
CA ASP A 257 -24.13 5.88 11.03
C ASP A 257 -24.37 5.16 9.69
N ASP A 258 -24.84 3.90 9.74
CA ASP A 258 -25.10 3.09 8.54
C ASP A 258 -23.87 2.98 7.63
N PHE A 259 -22.68 2.81 8.21
CA PHE A 259 -21.39 2.77 7.51
C PHE A 259 -21.06 4.04 6.69
N THR A 260 -21.54 5.20 7.14
CA THR A 260 -21.15 6.51 6.62
C THR A 260 -20.20 7.17 7.60
N ILE A 261 -19.05 7.62 7.13
CA ILE A 261 -18.08 8.36 7.95
C ILE A 261 -18.61 9.78 8.14
N ILE A 262 -18.96 10.11 9.38
CA ILE A 262 -19.47 11.42 9.79
C ILE A 262 -18.37 12.16 10.54
N GLY A 263 -17.97 13.33 10.03
CA GLY A 263 -16.92 14.17 10.59
C GLY A 263 -17.38 15.01 11.79
N GLU A 264 -16.51 15.91 12.24
CA GLU A 264 -16.74 16.77 13.41
C GLU A 264 -17.89 17.77 13.27
N ASP A 265 -18.31 18.06 12.03
CA ASP A 265 -19.37 19.01 11.73
C ASP A 265 -20.76 18.35 11.60
N ASP A 266 -20.88 17.10 12.06
CA ASP A 266 -22.05 16.22 11.95
C ASP A 266 -22.51 15.97 10.50
N LYS A 267 -21.60 16.09 9.52
CA LYS A 267 -21.88 15.76 8.11
C LYS A 267 -20.98 14.63 7.60
N PRO A 268 -21.40 13.93 6.54
CA PRO A 268 -20.49 13.03 5.82
C PRO A 268 -19.24 13.77 5.37
N THR A 269 -18.08 13.11 5.44
CA THR A 269 -16.86 13.62 4.80
C THR A 269 -17.06 13.71 3.28
N ASP A 270 -16.32 14.58 2.62
CA ASP A 270 -16.42 14.79 1.17
C ASP A 270 -15.62 13.73 0.38
N ALA A 271 -14.66 13.06 1.02
CA ALA A 271 -13.80 12.04 0.40
C ALA A 271 -14.35 10.61 0.60
N GLY A 272 -15.27 10.17 -0.26
CA GLY A 272 -15.76 8.77 -0.26
C GLY A 272 -16.31 8.27 1.10
N PRO A 273 -17.26 8.97 1.75
CA PRO A 273 -17.64 8.72 3.14
C PRO A 273 -18.39 7.41 3.37
N LYS A 274 -19.04 6.85 2.34
CA LYS A 274 -19.85 5.63 2.46
C LYS A 274 -18.97 4.41 2.20
N ALA A 275 -18.92 3.49 3.16
CA ALA A 275 -18.22 2.22 2.98
C ALA A 275 -18.99 1.32 2.00
N LEU A 276 -18.28 0.74 1.03
CA LEU A 276 -18.83 -0.26 0.13
C LEU A 276 -18.88 -1.63 0.81
N SER A 277 -19.56 -2.61 0.20
CA SER A 277 -19.75 -3.96 0.75
C SER A 277 -18.45 -4.60 1.23
N THR A 278 -17.37 -4.54 0.43
CA THR A 278 -16.05 -5.10 0.80
C THR A 278 -15.51 -4.47 2.08
N PHE A 279 -15.58 -3.14 2.22
CA PHE A 279 -15.12 -2.41 3.41
C PHE A 279 -15.99 -2.76 4.63
N ARG A 280 -17.32 -2.72 4.48
CA ARG A 280 -18.28 -3.02 5.56
C ARG A 280 -18.04 -4.42 6.13
N LEU A 281 -17.94 -5.42 5.26
CA LEU A 281 -17.72 -6.81 5.65
C LEU A 281 -16.33 -6.99 6.29
N THR A 282 -15.31 -6.34 5.77
CA THR A 282 -13.96 -6.38 6.34
C THR A 282 -13.93 -5.80 7.75
N TRP A 283 -14.46 -4.58 7.95
CA TRP A 283 -14.46 -3.90 9.24
C TRP A 283 -15.26 -4.66 10.29
N LEU A 284 -16.42 -5.23 9.89
CA LEU A 284 -17.23 -6.07 10.77
C LEU A 284 -16.54 -7.37 11.14
N LEU A 285 -15.88 -8.04 10.18
CA LEU A 285 -15.16 -9.29 10.46
C LEU A 285 -13.97 -9.05 11.38
N ILE A 286 -13.22 -7.97 11.16
CA ILE A 286 -12.14 -7.56 12.07
C ILE A 286 -12.70 -7.27 13.46
N ALA A 287 -13.80 -6.52 13.58
CA ALA A 287 -14.44 -6.27 14.86
C ALA A 287 -14.93 -7.55 15.54
N ALA A 288 -15.52 -8.49 14.80
CA ALA A 288 -15.97 -9.76 15.34
C ALA A 288 -14.81 -10.60 15.88
N HIS A 289 -13.71 -10.66 15.13
CA HIS A 289 -12.46 -11.35 15.53
C HIS A 289 -11.80 -10.69 16.74
N VAL A 290 -11.62 -9.37 16.72
CA VAL A 290 -10.94 -8.62 17.77
C VAL A 290 -11.79 -8.55 19.03
N LEU A 291 -13.11 -8.46 18.96
CA LEU A 291 -13.95 -8.29 20.16
C LEU A 291 -14.44 -9.61 20.73
N ASP A 292 -14.46 -10.68 19.92
CA ASP A 292 -14.90 -12.02 20.31
C ASP A 292 -16.27 -12.02 21.03
N ASP A 293 -17.20 -11.19 20.53
CA ASP A 293 -18.56 -11.10 21.04
C ASP A 293 -19.55 -11.54 19.95
N SER A 294 -20.47 -12.43 20.32
CA SER A 294 -21.53 -12.96 19.46
C SER A 294 -22.31 -11.89 18.71
N TYR A 295 -22.49 -10.69 19.29
CA TYR A 295 -23.18 -9.58 18.63
C TYR A 295 -22.50 -9.18 17.32
N TYR A 296 -21.16 -9.06 17.31
CA TYR A 296 -20.43 -8.64 16.12
C TYR A 296 -20.35 -9.76 15.07
N TRP A 297 -20.27 -11.02 15.50
CA TRP A 297 -20.40 -12.16 14.60
C TRP A 297 -21.78 -12.19 13.92
N ASP A 298 -22.87 -12.06 14.69
CA ASP A 298 -24.23 -12.00 14.14
C ASP A 298 -24.42 -10.80 13.18
N LEU A 299 -23.81 -9.66 13.51
CA LEU A 299 -23.86 -8.46 12.68
C LEU A 299 -23.08 -8.64 11.36
N TYR A 300 -21.89 -9.25 11.41
CA TYR A 300 -21.11 -9.62 10.23
C TYR A 300 -21.89 -10.58 9.33
N GLU A 301 -22.42 -11.67 9.90
CA GLU A 301 -23.12 -12.69 9.12
C GLU A 301 -24.41 -12.17 8.48
N SER A 302 -25.19 -11.37 9.22
CA SER A 302 -26.38 -10.73 8.65
C SER A 302 -26.03 -9.73 7.54
N THR A 303 -24.96 -8.94 7.72
CA THR A 303 -24.49 -8.00 6.68
C THR A 303 -23.98 -8.74 5.44
N PHE A 304 -23.30 -9.89 5.61
CA PHE A 304 -22.90 -10.74 4.49
C PHE A 304 -24.10 -11.22 3.68
N GLU A 305 -25.14 -11.70 4.36
CA GLU A 305 -26.36 -12.17 3.70
C GLU A 305 -27.08 -11.06 2.93
N ASP A 306 -27.05 -9.83 3.44
CA ASP A 306 -27.62 -8.65 2.77
C ASP A 306 -26.78 -8.20 1.55
N ASP A 307 -25.45 -8.26 1.66
CA ASP A 307 -24.54 -7.70 0.65
C ASP A 307 -24.17 -8.70 -0.46
N LYS A 308 -24.21 -10.02 -0.22
CA LYS A 308 -23.64 -11.04 -1.13
C LYS A 308 -24.19 -10.99 -2.57
N ASP A 309 -25.48 -10.69 -2.75
CA ASP A 309 -26.11 -10.62 -4.07
C ASP A 309 -25.68 -9.36 -4.86
N GLY A 310 -25.33 -8.29 -4.15
CA GLY A 310 -24.85 -7.02 -4.71
C GLY A 310 -23.33 -6.86 -4.72
N PHE A 311 -22.60 -7.76 -4.05
CA PHE A 311 -21.16 -7.65 -3.80
C PHE A 311 -20.35 -7.38 -5.08
N ALA A 312 -20.66 -8.13 -6.14
CA ALA A 312 -19.96 -7.97 -7.42
C ALA A 312 -20.20 -6.61 -8.08
N LEU A 313 -21.36 -5.99 -7.90
CA LEU A 313 -21.62 -4.65 -8.46
C LEU A 313 -20.95 -3.56 -7.62
N SER A 314 -20.87 -3.73 -6.30
CA SER A 314 -20.19 -2.78 -5.42
C SER A 314 -18.67 -2.80 -5.52
N ASN A 315 -18.10 -3.86 -6.09
CA ASN A 315 -16.66 -4.11 -6.16
C ASN A 315 -16.16 -4.17 -7.62
N PHE A 316 -16.72 -3.31 -8.48
CA PHE A 316 -16.37 -3.26 -9.90
C PHE A 316 -15.10 -2.44 -10.14
N SER A 317 -13.98 -3.13 -10.37
CA SER A 317 -12.64 -2.50 -10.45
C SER A 317 -12.03 -2.45 -11.85
N TRP A 318 -12.80 -2.63 -12.93
CA TRP A 318 -12.23 -2.66 -14.28
C TRP A 318 -11.59 -1.32 -14.69
N PHE A 319 -12.18 -0.20 -14.29
CA PHE A 319 -11.64 1.12 -14.60
C PHE A 319 -10.36 1.44 -13.82
N ASN A 320 -10.13 0.77 -12.69
CA ASN A 320 -8.95 0.96 -11.85
C ASN A 320 -7.62 0.73 -12.59
N LYS A 321 -7.63 -0.02 -13.70
CA LYS A 321 -6.44 -0.14 -14.54
C LYS A 321 -6.04 1.21 -15.17
N TYR A 322 -7.03 1.96 -15.64
CA TYR A 322 -6.83 3.17 -16.46
C TYR A 322 -6.87 4.46 -15.66
N ASP A 323 -7.55 4.45 -14.52
CA ASP A 323 -7.76 5.58 -13.63
C ASP A 323 -7.82 5.04 -12.19
N GLU A 324 -7.43 5.78 -11.16
CA GLU A 324 -7.54 5.34 -9.75
C GLU A 324 -6.98 3.93 -9.42
N TYR A 325 -5.75 3.64 -9.85
CA TYR A 325 -5.10 2.34 -9.62
C TYR A 325 -5.00 1.97 -8.13
N TYR A 326 -4.94 2.97 -7.24
CA TYR A 326 -4.90 2.78 -5.80
C TYR A 326 -6.12 2.02 -5.25
N GLY A 327 -7.27 2.01 -5.94
CA GLY A 327 -8.42 1.19 -5.54
C GLY A 327 -8.15 -0.32 -5.59
N PHE A 328 -7.18 -0.78 -6.39
CA PHE A 328 -6.69 -2.15 -6.27
C PHE A 328 -5.94 -2.36 -4.96
N ASN A 329 -5.15 -1.39 -4.49
CA ASN A 329 -4.47 -1.51 -3.20
C ASN A 329 -5.47 -1.66 -2.05
N LEU A 330 -6.47 -0.78 -1.98
CA LEU A 330 -7.54 -0.85 -0.99
C LEU A 330 -8.29 -2.19 -1.05
N SER A 331 -8.52 -2.72 -2.25
CA SER A 331 -9.12 -4.04 -2.41
C SER A 331 -8.24 -5.12 -1.79
N HIS A 332 -6.93 -5.15 -2.09
CA HIS A 332 -6.03 -6.16 -1.53
C HIS A 332 -5.93 -6.08 0.00
N GLU A 333 -5.84 -4.88 0.58
CA GLU A 333 -5.82 -4.70 2.04
C GLU A 333 -7.09 -5.22 2.71
N ASN A 334 -8.26 -4.94 2.13
CA ASN A 334 -9.53 -5.46 2.64
C ASN A 334 -9.63 -6.99 2.48
N PHE A 335 -9.35 -7.50 1.28
CA PHE A 335 -9.42 -8.94 1.00
C PHE A 335 -8.42 -9.75 1.81
N TYR A 336 -7.25 -9.22 2.12
CA TYR A 336 -6.28 -9.86 3.01
C TYR A 336 -6.93 -10.20 4.37
N SER A 337 -7.66 -9.26 4.95
CA SER A 337 -8.37 -9.47 6.23
C SER A 337 -9.57 -10.41 6.08
N LEU A 338 -10.35 -10.29 4.99
CA LEU A 338 -11.47 -11.20 4.70
C LEU A 338 -11.01 -12.66 4.59
N PHE A 339 -9.95 -12.91 3.81
CA PHE A 339 -9.43 -14.26 3.62
C PHE A 339 -8.86 -14.84 4.90
N ARG A 340 -8.07 -14.04 5.62
CA ARG A 340 -7.34 -14.57 6.77
C ARG A 340 -8.28 -14.90 7.93
N LEU A 341 -9.31 -14.08 8.15
CA LEU A 341 -10.21 -14.14 9.31
C LEU A 341 -11.51 -14.93 9.07
N GLU A 342 -11.95 -15.14 7.83
CA GLU A 342 -13.19 -15.87 7.57
C GLU A 342 -13.04 -17.35 7.93
N THR A 343 -13.81 -17.80 8.92
CA THR A 343 -13.79 -19.17 9.44
C THR A 343 -14.71 -20.11 8.66
N ASN A 344 -15.76 -19.59 8.01
CA ASN A 344 -16.68 -20.37 7.20
C ASN A 344 -16.11 -20.62 5.80
N ALA A 345 -15.91 -21.90 5.47
CA ALA A 345 -15.32 -22.32 4.19
C ALA A 345 -16.13 -21.87 2.95
N GLU A 346 -17.47 -21.84 3.03
CA GLU A 346 -18.32 -21.42 1.90
C GLU A 346 -18.20 -19.91 1.65
N ARG A 347 -18.18 -19.09 2.71
CA ARG A 347 -17.96 -17.65 2.59
C ARG A 347 -16.54 -17.31 2.13
N ARG A 348 -15.54 -18.05 2.63
CA ARG A 348 -14.15 -17.91 2.16
C ARG A 348 -14.03 -18.18 0.67
N GLN A 349 -14.65 -19.26 0.18
CA GLN A 349 -14.70 -19.55 -1.26
C GLN A 349 -15.40 -18.44 -2.05
N PHE A 350 -16.53 -17.92 -1.52
CA PHE A 350 -17.21 -16.78 -2.14
C PHE A 350 -16.29 -15.57 -2.31
N TYR A 351 -15.52 -15.20 -1.28
CA TYR A 351 -14.57 -14.11 -1.38
C TYR A 351 -13.46 -14.39 -2.39
N LEU A 352 -12.92 -15.61 -2.43
CA LEU A 352 -11.87 -15.96 -3.39
C LEU A 352 -12.41 -15.87 -4.83
N ASP A 353 -13.61 -16.40 -5.07
CA ASP A 353 -14.25 -16.34 -6.39
C ASP A 353 -14.48 -14.89 -6.82
N ALA A 354 -14.96 -14.04 -5.91
CA ALA A 354 -15.17 -12.62 -6.18
C ALA A 354 -13.84 -11.90 -6.45
N PHE A 355 -12.82 -12.12 -5.62
CA PHE A 355 -11.50 -11.53 -5.80
C PHE A 355 -10.87 -11.97 -7.14
N ASN A 356 -10.92 -13.25 -7.47
CA ASN A 356 -10.36 -13.77 -8.72
C ASN A 356 -11.07 -13.19 -9.95
N GLN A 357 -12.40 -13.10 -9.89
CA GLN A 357 -13.20 -12.58 -11.00
C GLN A 357 -13.14 -11.07 -11.17
N GLN A 358 -12.82 -10.30 -10.13
CA GLN A 358 -12.92 -8.83 -10.18
C GLN A 358 -11.59 -8.11 -10.06
N ILE A 359 -10.68 -8.65 -9.25
CA ILE A 359 -9.42 -8.02 -8.90
C ILE A 359 -8.26 -8.79 -9.54
N ARG A 360 -8.03 -10.06 -9.16
CA ARG A 360 -6.84 -10.83 -9.56
C ARG A 360 -6.60 -10.82 -11.07
N LYS A 361 -7.65 -11.06 -11.88
CA LYS A 361 -7.54 -11.08 -13.34
C LYS A 361 -7.05 -9.77 -13.97
N LEU A 362 -7.15 -8.65 -13.26
CA LEU A 362 -6.75 -7.31 -13.72
C LEU A 362 -5.32 -6.96 -13.26
N VAL A 363 -4.84 -7.60 -12.20
CA VAL A 363 -3.52 -7.32 -11.60
C VAL A 363 -2.54 -8.47 -11.72
N VAL A 364 -2.95 -9.61 -12.28
CA VAL A 364 -2.04 -10.71 -12.61
C VAL A 364 -0.98 -10.25 -13.62
N ASN A 365 0.27 -10.66 -13.41
CA ASN A 365 1.42 -10.23 -14.21
C ASN A 365 1.62 -8.71 -14.24
N THR A 366 1.23 -8.02 -13.17
CA THR A 366 1.57 -6.59 -13.03
C THR A 366 2.90 -6.37 -12.34
N HIS A 367 3.57 -7.40 -11.82
CA HIS A 367 4.81 -7.29 -11.04
C HIS A 367 4.59 -6.57 -9.70
N ASN A 368 3.45 -6.79 -9.05
CA ASN A 368 3.09 -6.13 -7.80
C ASN A 368 3.23 -7.13 -6.64
N VAL A 369 4.40 -7.11 -6.00
CA VAL A 369 4.80 -8.09 -4.98
C VAL A 369 3.80 -8.14 -3.82
N PHE A 370 3.30 -7.00 -3.36
CA PHE A 370 2.33 -6.95 -2.27
C PHE A 370 1.00 -7.61 -2.64
N PHE A 371 0.50 -7.36 -3.85
CA PHE A 371 -0.75 -7.94 -4.33
C PHE A 371 -0.62 -9.45 -4.54
N ASP A 372 0.50 -9.87 -5.13
CA ASP A 372 0.81 -11.28 -5.38
C ASP A 372 1.00 -12.04 -4.06
N ALA A 373 1.69 -11.47 -3.06
CA ALA A 373 1.84 -12.06 -1.73
C ALA A 373 0.49 -12.26 -1.02
N ILE A 374 -0.41 -11.27 -1.08
CA ILE A 374 -1.76 -11.39 -0.50
C ILE A 374 -2.55 -12.51 -1.17
N TYR A 375 -2.43 -12.66 -2.49
CA TYR A 375 -3.07 -13.74 -3.22
C TYR A 375 -2.51 -15.10 -2.78
N LEU A 376 -1.19 -15.30 -2.86
CA LEU A 376 -0.54 -16.57 -2.53
C LEU A 376 -0.76 -16.99 -1.07
N ALA A 377 -0.79 -16.03 -0.13
CA ALA A 377 -1.03 -16.30 1.28
C ALA A 377 -2.41 -16.91 1.57
N ASN A 378 -3.36 -16.79 0.63
CA ASN A 378 -4.76 -17.09 0.88
C ASN A 378 -5.39 -18.07 -0.11
N CYS A 379 -4.88 -18.21 -1.34
CA CYS A 379 -5.50 -19.07 -2.35
C CYS A 379 -5.47 -20.56 -1.98
N GLU A 380 -4.40 -21.07 -1.35
CA GLU A 380 -4.35 -22.45 -0.86
C GLU A 380 -5.44 -22.75 0.18
N ARG A 381 -5.77 -21.78 1.05
CA ARG A 381 -6.83 -21.91 2.06
C ARG A 381 -8.24 -21.96 1.48
N ALA A 382 -8.39 -21.64 0.19
CA ALA A 382 -9.65 -21.48 -0.50
C ALA A 382 -9.73 -22.27 -1.82
N GLY A 383 -8.92 -23.33 -1.97
CA GLY A 383 -9.08 -24.31 -3.06
C GLY A 383 -7.95 -24.38 -4.08
N GLY A 384 -6.84 -23.68 -3.85
CA GLY A 384 -5.59 -23.78 -4.61
C GLY A 384 -5.21 -22.49 -5.34
N CYS A 385 -3.94 -22.36 -5.69
CA CYS A 385 -3.37 -21.19 -6.36
C CYS A 385 -3.16 -21.42 -7.87
N ASP A 386 -3.74 -20.55 -8.70
CA ASP A 386 -3.48 -20.53 -10.14
C ASP A 386 -2.14 -19.84 -10.40
N GLY A 387 -1.20 -20.58 -10.97
CA GLY A 387 0.13 -20.07 -11.32
C GLY A 387 1.00 -19.73 -10.10
N TYR A 388 0.97 -20.58 -9.06
CA TYR A 388 1.72 -20.37 -7.82
C TYR A 388 3.21 -20.17 -8.08
N ASP A 389 3.85 -21.12 -8.77
CA ASP A 389 5.30 -21.10 -9.02
C ASP A 389 5.70 -19.87 -9.84
N GLU A 390 4.97 -19.56 -10.92
CA GLU A 390 5.27 -18.40 -11.76
C GLU A 390 5.06 -17.08 -11.02
N THR A 391 4.05 -17.00 -10.15
CA THR A 391 3.80 -15.81 -9.32
C THR A 391 4.90 -15.64 -8.27
N LEU A 392 5.30 -16.74 -7.62
CA LEU A 392 6.35 -16.72 -6.60
C LEU A 392 7.71 -16.34 -7.18
N ASP A 393 8.07 -16.92 -8.33
CA ASP A 393 9.31 -16.60 -9.05
C ASP A 393 9.34 -15.12 -9.46
N ASP A 394 8.24 -14.58 -9.99
CA ASP A 394 8.14 -13.16 -10.29
C ASP A 394 8.32 -12.32 -9.03
N MET A 395 7.60 -12.62 -7.94
CA MET A 395 7.71 -11.87 -6.68
C MET A 395 9.15 -11.77 -6.17
N ARG A 396 9.91 -12.88 -6.22
CA ARG A 396 11.32 -12.93 -5.78
C ARG A 396 12.22 -12.04 -6.64
N VAL A 397 12.01 -12.02 -7.96
CA VAL A 397 12.74 -11.11 -8.86
C VAL A 397 12.35 -9.65 -8.62
N GLN A 398 11.05 -9.37 -8.52
CA GLN A 398 10.54 -8.01 -8.43
C GLN A 398 10.89 -7.33 -7.10
N ILE A 399 10.92 -8.07 -5.99
CA ILE A 399 11.34 -7.51 -4.70
C ILE A 399 12.85 -7.23 -4.66
N ALA A 400 13.66 -8.03 -5.37
CA ALA A 400 15.09 -7.78 -5.53
C ALA A 400 15.37 -6.54 -6.38
N ASP A 401 14.57 -6.31 -7.42
CA ASP A 401 14.61 -5.15 -8.33
C ASP A 401 14.04 -3.85 -7.70
N PHE A 402 13.57 -3.88 -6.45
CA PHE A 402 13.06 -2.70 -5.74
C PHE A 402 14.18 -1.68 -5.49
N GLN A 403 13.87 -0.37 -5.58
CA GLN A 403 14.87 0.68 -5.46
C GLN A 403 15.56 0.69 -4.09
N ASP A 404 16.85 0.99 -4.06
CA ASP A 404 17.59 1.11 -2.80
C ASP A 404 17.25 2.41 -2.05
N PRO A 405 17.25 2.39 -0.71
CA PRO A 405 17.08 3.59 0.12
C PRO A 405 18.30 4.54 0.04
N PRO A 406 18.10 5.87 0.12
CA PRO A 406 16.80 6.56 0.10
C PRO A 406 16.15 6.53 -1.29
N VAL A 407 14.84 6.31 -1.32
CA VAL A 407 14.06 6.44 -2.56
C VAL A 407 13.64 7.90 -2.67
N VAL A 408 14.17 8.58 -3.68
CA VAL A 408 13.89 9.98 -3.97
C VAL A 408 13.05 10.13 -5.21
N GLU A 409 12.22 11.18 -5.24
CA GLU A 409 11.57 11.60 -6.47
C GLU A 409 12.62 12.13 -7.45
N LYS A 410 12.81 11.41 -8.55
CA LYS A 410 13.75 11.78 -9.59
C LYS A 410 13.28 11.24 -10.92
N TYR A 411 13.74 11.89 -11.98
CA TYR A 411 13.60 11.36 -13.33
C TYR A 411 14.27 9.97 -13.41
N LEU A 412 13.53 9.01 -13.96
CA LEU A 412 14.03 7.68 -14.29
C LEU A 412 13.89 7.50 -15.80
N GLU A 413 15.03 7.33 -16.48
CA GLU A 413 15.02 6.97 -17.90
C GLU A 413 14.45 5.55 -18.05
N VAL A 414 13.34 5.43 -18.77
CA VAL A 414 12.65 4.16 -19.01
C VAL A 414 12.69 3.82 -20.49
N PRO A 415 12.80 2.53 -20.86
CA PRO A 415 12.72 2.12 -22.26
C PRO A 415 11.38 2.52 -22.89
N GLU A 416 11.36 2.68 -24.23
CA GLU A 416 10.11 2.90 -24.96
C GLU A 416 9.31 1.58 -25.05
N TRP A 417 8.03 1.62 -24.66
CA TRP A 417 7.13 0.46 -24.67
C TRP A 417 5.95 0.69 -25.61
N PRO A 418 5.36 -0.37 -26.19
CA PRO A 418 4.14 -0.23 -26.97
C PRO A 418 3.03 0.40 -26.14
N LEU A 419 2.31 1.36 -26.73
CA LEU A 419 1.15 1.98 -26.10
C LEU A 419 -0.04 1.03 -26.05
N ASP A 420 -0.83 1.11 -24.98
CA ASP A 420 -2.12 0.45 -24.91
C ASP A 420 -3.14 1.13 -25.84
N PRO A 421 -3.71 0.43 -26.83
CA PRO A 421 -4.66 1.05 -27.74
C PRO A 421 -5.94 1.55 -27.06
N ILE A 422 -6.32 0.98 -25.91
CA ILE A 422 -7.51 1.38 -25.17
C ILE A 422 -7.24 2.69 -24.41
N SER A 423 -6.11 2.81 -23.71
CA SER A 423 -5.74 4.06 -23.02
C SER A 423 -5.62 5.23 -24.00
N VAL A 424 -5.01 5.01 -25.17
CA VAL A 424 -4.90 6.04 -26.23
C VAL A 424 -6.29 6.45 -26.70
N PHE A 425 -7.17 5.47 -26.99
CA PHE A 425 -8.53 5.75 -27.40
C PHE A 425 -9.33 6.52 -26.33
N LEU A 426 -9.21 6.14 -25.05
CA LEU A 426 -9.93 6.78 -23.96
C LEU A 426 -9.43 8.19 -23.70
N SER A 427 -8.12 8.40 -23.63
CA SER A 427 -7.51 9.72 -23.46
C SER A 427 -7.87 10.67 -24.62
N ASP A 428 -7.75 10.21 -25.87
CA ASP A 428 -8.14 11.00 -27.06
C ASP A 428 -9.64 11.37 -27.03
N LEU A 429 -10.48 10.45 -26.54
CA LEU A 429 -11.92 10.67 -26.41
C LEU A 429 -12.25 11.69 -25.31
N ILE A 430 -11.55 11.62 -24.18
CA ILE A 430 -11.65 12.57 -23.07
C ILE A 430 -11.28 13.98 -23.54
N ASP A 431 -10.19 14.10 -24.29
CA ASP A 431 -9.73 15.37 -24.88
C ASP A 431 -10.71 15.91 -25.93
N GLU A 432 -11.24 15.04 -26.81
CA GLU A 432 -12.24 15.45 -27.80
C GLU A 432 -13.53 15.98 -27.13
N TRP A 433 -13.87 15.44 -25.96
CA TRP A 433 -15.08 15.81 -25.22
C TRP A 433 -14.85 16.93 -24.19
N GLY A 434 -13.60 17.26 -23.86
CA GLY A 434 -13.25 18.29 -22.88
C GLY A 434 -13.71 17.94 -21.47
N ILE A 435 -13.58 16.67 -21.08
CA ILE A 435 -14.01 16.15 -19.75
C ILE A 435 -12.82 15.72 -18.87
N ARG A 436 -11.61 16.20 -19.15
CA ARG A 436 -10.38 15.86 -18.41
C ARG A 436 -10.50 16.14 -16.91
N GLU A 437 -11.18 17.23 -16.54
CA GLU A 437 -11.47 17.60 -15.13
C GLU A 437 -12.38 16.59 -14.40
N LEU A 438 -12.98 15.63 -15.10
CA LEU A 438 -13.87 14.62 -14.51
C LEU A 438 -13.28 13.20 -14.56
N VAL A 439 -12.35 12.94 -15.49
CA VAL A 439 -11.74 11.64 -15.74
C VAL A 439 -10.35 11.87 -16.30
N ASP A 440 -9.31 11.39 -15.62
CA ASP A 440 -7.92 11.68 -15.95
C ASP A 440 -7.17 10.45 -16.49
N ILE A 441 -7.71 9.83 -17.55
CA ILE A 441 -7.05 8.67 -18.18
C ILE A 441 -5.95 9.18 -19.12
N GLU A 442 -4.70 8.95 -18.74
CA GLU A 442 -3.53 9.18 -19.58
C GLU A 442 -3.24 8.03 -20.55
N TYR A 443 -2.33 8.28 -21.50
CA TYR A 443 -1.74 7.21 -22.27
C TYR A 443 -0.94 6.28 -21.35
N GLN A 444 -1.08 4.98 -21.55
CA GLN A 444 -0.43 3.95 -20.76
C GLN A 444 0.36 3.01 -21.67
N THR A 445 1.40 2.40 -21.11
CA THR A 445 2.06 1.25 -21.72
C THR A 445 1.09 0.08 -21.78
N LYS A 446 1.24 -0.74 -22.82
CA LYS A 446 0.39 -1.91 -23.06
C LYS A 446 0.58 -2.98 -22.00
N ASP A 447 1.83 -3.19 -21.61
CA ASP A 447 2.27 -4.24 -20.69
C ASP A 447 2.83 -3.57 -19.42
N ALA A 448 2.62 -4.19 -18.25
CA ALA A 448 3.04 -3.62 -16.98
C ALA A 448 4.56 -3.56 -16.90
N ARG A 449 5.11 -2.46 -16.36
CA ARG A 449 6.56 -2.36 -16.16
C ARG A 449 7.00 -3.18 -14.94
N PRO A 450 8.09 -3.95 -15.06
CA PRO A 450 8.81 -4.52 -13.91
C PRO A 450 9.21 -3.44 -12.91
N VAL A 451 9.40 -3.82 -11.65
CA VAL A 451 9.66 -2.90 -10.53
C VAL A 451 10.84 -1.96 -10.81
N LYS A 452 11.96 -2.46 -11.36
CA LYS A 452 13.13 -1.63 -11.69
C LYS A 452 12.85 -0.45 -12.65
N TRP A 453 11.76 -0.52 -13.43
CA TRP A 453 11.36 0.51 -14.39
C TRP A 453 10.14 1.30 -13.94
N ARG A 454 9.65 1.07 -12.72
CA ARG A 454 8.59 1.88 -12.15
C ARG A 454 9.16 3.16 -11.54
N CYS A 455 8.37 4.22 -11.64
CA CYS A 455 8.75 5.52 -11.10
C CYS A 455 8.91 5.45 -9.59
N PRO A 456 9.98 6.06 -9.03
CA PRO A 456 10.08 6.27 -7.59
C PRO A 456 8.87 7.06 -7.12
N ARG A 457 8.09 6.51 -6.19
CA ARG A 457 6.87 7.13 -5.64
C ARG A 457 6.68 6.67 -4.22
N SER A 458 5.87 7.42 -3.46
CA SER A 458 5.36 6.88 -2.20
C SER A 458 4.39 5.72 -2.44
N PHE A 459 4.68 4.62 -1.74
CA PHE A 459 3.93 3.38 -1.74
C PHE A 459 3.64 2.88 -3.16
N MET A 460 4.67 2.39 -3.85
CA MET A 460 4.63 2.04 -5.27
C MET A 460 3.47 1.09 -5.63
N TRP A 461 3.04 0.22 -4.73
CA TRP A 461 2.00 -0.78 -5.00
C TRP A 461 0.62 -0.19 -5.29
N GLN A 462 0.34 1.05 -4.88
CA GLN A 462 -0.89 1.76 -5.25
C GLN A 462 -0.78 2.55 -6.56
N LYS A 463 0.42 2.69 -7.12
CA LYS A 463 0.67 3.47 -8.33
C LYS A 463 0.61 2.56 -9.55
N THR A 464 0.10 3.10 -10.66
CA THR A 464 -0.07 2.31 -11.90
C THR A 464 1.29 1.83 -12.43
N PRO A 465 1.45 0.54 -12.77
CA PRO A 465 2.67 0.03 -13.37
C PRO A 465 2.81 0.43 -14.84
N TYR A 466 1.81 1.11 -15.40
CA TYR A 466 1.70 1.36 -16.83
C TYR A 466 2.13 2.76 -17.28
N THR A 467 2.71 3.61 -16.41
CA THR A 467 3.09 4.98 -16.83
C THR A 467 4.13 4.96 -17.97
N LEU A 468 4.04 5.95 -18.86
CA LEU A 468 4.97 6.08 -19.99
C LEU A 468 6.31 6.63 -19.55
N ASN A 469 6.26 7.68 -18.74
CA ASN A 469 7.42 8.38 -18.21
C ASN A 469 7.27 8.47 -16.69
N CYS A 470 8.35 8.89 -16.05
CA CYS A 470 8.33 9.32 -14.67
C CYS A 470 8.43 10.84 -14.64
N ASP A 471 7.76 11.43 -13.66
CA ASP A 471 7.78 12.88 -13.50
C ASP A 471 9.21 13.36 -13.24
N GLU A 472 9.46 14.61 -13.62
CA GLU A 472 10.70 15.28 -13.29
C GLU A 472 10.69 15.60 -11.80
N GLY A 473 11.61 15.00 -11.05
CA GLY A 473 11.86 15.32 -9.65
C GLY A 473 13.22 15.99 -9.48
N ASP A 474 13.31 16.96 -8.57
CA ASP A 474 14.55 17.66 -8.23
C ASP A 474 15.40 16.93 -7.16
N GLY A 475 14.94 15.74 -6.73
CA GLY A 475 15.61 14.92 -5.72
C GLY A 475 15.40 15.38 -4.28
N THR A 476 14.46 16.30 -4.02
CA THR A 476 14.22 16.84 -2.66
C THR A 476 13.15 16.09 -1.88
N GLU A 477 12.25 15.37 -2.54
CA GLU A 477 11.23 14.54 -1.87
C GLU A 477 11.74 13.11 -1.67
N VAL A 478 11.64 12.62 -0.43
CA VAL A 478 12.07 11.27 -0.03
C VAL A 478 10.85 10.45 0.39
N TYR A 479 10.81 9.20 -0.07
CA TYR A 479 9.76 8.25 0.25
C TYR A 479 10.18 7.22 1.31
N PRO A 480 9.25 6.77 2.17
CA PRO A 480 9.57 6.05 3.40
C PRO A 480 9.91 4.57 3.22
N GLY A 481 9.66 3.99 2.04
CA GLY A 481 9.92 2.57 1.74
C GLY A 481 9.04 1.57 2.46
N ILE A 482 7.91 2.00 3.05
CA ILE A 482 6.99 1.10 3.75
C ILE A 482 6.33 0.06 2.81
N ASP A 483 6.25 0.35 1.52
CA ASP A 483 5.86 -0.57 0.45
C ASP A 483 6.82 -1.73 0.32
N TYR A 484 8.13 -1.47 0.35
CA TYR A 484 9.12 -2.53 0.41
C TYR A 484 8.97 -3.33 1.70
N MET A 485 8.92 -2.64 2.84
CA MET A 485 8.88 -3.28 4.16
C MET A 485 7.66 -4.21 4.32
N VAL A 486 6.46 -3.75 3.98
CA VAL A 486 5.25 -4.56 4.14
C VAL A 486 5.24 -5.77 3.22
N ALA A 487 5.70 -5.62 1.97
CA ALA A 487 5.77 -6.71 1.01
C ALA A 487 6.83 -7.74 1.43
N TYR A 488 8.04 -7.29 1.77
CA TYR A 488 9.14 -8.14 2.18
C TYR A 488 8.81 -8.94 3.45
N TRP A 489 8.37 -8.27 4.52
CA TRP A 489 8.06 -8.96 5.77
C TRP A 489 6.83 -9.87 5.65
N MET A 490 5.86 -9.54 4.78
CA MET A 490 4.78 -10.46 4.45
C MET A 490 5.31 -11.72 3.73
N MET A 491 6.19 -11.57 2.73
CA MET A 491 6.82 -12.70 2.05
C MET A 491 7.59 -13.60 3.04
N ARG A 492 8.32 -13.00 3.97
CA ARG A 492 9.02 -13.74 5.04
C ARG A 492 8.06 -14.45 6.00
N TYR A 493 6.95 -13.80 6.37
CA TYR A 493 5.96 -14.38 7.29
C TYR A 493 5.23 -15.58 6.68
N TYR A 494 4.94 -15.54 5.39
CA TYR A 494 4.29 -16.63 4.65
C TYR A 494 5.29 -17.61 3.99
N ASP A 495 6.59 -17.50 4.32
CA ASP A 495 7.66 -18.40 3.83
C ASP A 495 7.82 -18.42 2.29
N PHE A 496 7.54 -17.30 1.62
CA PHE A 496 7.81 -17.12 0.20
C PHE A 496 9.28 -16.80 -0.08
N ILE A 497 9.97 -16.24 0.92
CA ILE A 497 11.42 -16.10 0.98
C ILE A 497 11.84 -16.68 2.33
N SER A 498 12.69 -17.70 2.30
CA SER A 498 13.29 -18.28 3.50
C SER A 498 14.75 -17.86 3.58
N PRO A 499 15.28 -17.46 4.74
CA PRO A 499 16.71 -17.54 4.99
C PRO A 499 17.02 -19.00 5.36
N GLY A 500 17.71 -19.73 4.49
CA GLY A 500 18.46 -20.95 4.80
C GLY A 500 17.89 -21.94 5.81
N ASN A 501 16.58 -22.26 5.79
CA ASN A 501 16.08 -23.44 6.50
C ASN A 501 14.82 -24.04 5.84
N PRO A 502 14.97 -25.11 5.03
CA PRO A 502 13.89 -25.73 4.26
C PRO A 502 12.88 -26.57 5.09
N ASN A 503 12.72 -26.33 6.40
CA ASN A 503 11.98 -27.25 7.29
C ASN A 503 10.82 -26.67 8.11
N ASP A 504 10.46 -25.39 8.00
CA ASP A 504 9.32 -24.85 8.75
C ASP A 504 8.36 -24.03 7.88
N ILE A 505 7.71 -24.70 6.92
CA ILE A 505 6.43 -24.22 6.39
C ILE A 505 5.39 -24.36 7.51
N TYR A 506 5.24 -23.34 8.34
CA TYR A 506 4.18 -23.27 9.34
C TYR A 506 2.89 -22.79 8.68
N TRP A 507 2.02 -23.74 8.33
CA TRP A 507 0.61 -23.45 8.11
C TRP A 507 -0.10 -23.39 9.48
N PRO A 508 -0.66 -22.24 9.90
CA PRO A 508 -1.56 -22.20 11.06
C PRO A 508 -2.91 -22.81 10.70
N GLU A 509 -2.95 -24.13 10.49
CA GLU A 509 -4.20 -24.89 10.47
C GLU A 509 -4.01 -26.19 11.25
N GLN A 510 -4.13 -26.11 12.59
CA GLN A 510 -4.75 -27.10 13.48
C GLN A 510 -4.52 -26.73 14.96
N ASP A 511 -5.20 -25.69 15.46
CA ASP A 511 -5.51 -25.63 16.89
C ASP A 511 -6.78 -24.82 17.12
N ASP A 512 -7.92 -25.47 16.87
CA ASP A 512 -9.28 -25.09 17.32
C ASP A 512 -9.41 -25.13 18.87
N ALA A 513 -8.28 -25.01 19.59
CA ALA A 513 -8.15 -25.28 21.01
C ALA A 513 -7.46 -24.15 21.80
N ARG A 514 -7.15 -23.01 21.18
CA ARG A 514 -6.80 -21.78 21.90
C ARG A 514 -7.55 -20.56 21.36
N ARG A 515 -8.85 -20.58 21.71
CA ARG A 515 -9.90 -19.55 21.64
C ARG A 515 -10.69 -19.54 20.35
#